data_AF-A0A9X2BNW9-F1
#
_entry.id   AF-A0A9X2BNW9-F1
#
_cell.length_a   1.000
_cell.length_b   1.000
_cell.length_c   1.000
_cell.angle_alpha   90.00
_cell.angle_beta   90.00
_cell.angle_gamma   90.00
#
_symmetry.space_group_name_H-M   'P 1'
#
loop_
_entity.id
_entity.type
_entity.pdbx_description
1 polymer ?
#
loop_
_entity_poly.entity_id
_entity_poly.type
_entity_poly.pdbx_seq_one_letter_code
_entity_poly.pdbx_strand_id
1 'polypeptide(L)'
;MGRRAESYLQKWREDNRWNWPAFLFGGYWLLYRGMYLYLLLYLVASSLVMNIAGPLLFSNSGGTFSGGMVVTVLTVYLAIKIGLAITANRLYLHQAKRKINVLYQRYPSDPVTREDKIVLAGETSLYIPIALAVLPLLVALVFGAFTYLHYYKQVQTEIEQLQE
;
A
#
# COMPACT_ATOMS: atom_id res chain seq x y z
N MET A 1 -17.11 -19.56 -19.93
CA MET A 1 -15.78 -18.88 -19.77
C MET A 1 -15.62 -17.79 -20.80
N GLY A 2 -14.97 -16.67 -20.47
CA GLY A 2 -14.79 -15.54 -21.38
C GLY A 2 -13.89 -15.87 -22.58
N ARG A 3 -14.18 -15.28 -23.74
CA ARG A 3 -13.54 -15.57 -25.05
C ARG A 3 -11.99 -15.46 -25.07
N ARG A 4 -11.38 -14.79 -24.08
CA ARG A 4 -9.93 -14.60 -23.95
C ARG A 4 -9.30 -15.25 -22.71
N ALA A 5 -10.07 -16.02 -21.94
CA ALA A 5 -9.61 -16.57 -20.66
C ALA A 5 -8.32 -17.38 -20.78
N GLU A 6 -8.19 -18.19 -21.83
CA GLU A 6 -7.00 -19.01 -22.09
C GLU A 6 -5.77 -18.16 -22.39
N SER A 7 -5.92 -17.12 -23.21
CA SER A 7 -4.82 -16.18 -23.52
C SER A 7 -4.31 -15.46 -22.26
N TYR A 8 -5.22 -15.09 -21.35
CA TYR A 8 -4.84 -14.50 -20.06
C TYR A 8 -4.16 -15.51 -19.13
N LEU A 9 -4.64 -16.76 -19.11
CA LEU A 9 -4.03 -17.83 -18.32
C LEU A 9 -2.62 -18.18 -18.82
N GLN A 10 -2.41 -18.23 -20.13
CA GLN A 10 -1.10 -18.47 -20.72
C GLN A 10 -0.13 -17.36 -20.35
N LYS A 11 -0.51 -16.09 -20.59
CA LYS A 11 0.31 -14.94 -20.23
C LYS A 11 0.66 -14.92 -18.74
N TRP A 12 -0.30 -15.25 -17.89
CA TRP A 12 -0.08 -15.30 -16.44
C TRP A 12 0.85 -16.45 -16.03
N ARG A 13 0.89 -17.58 -16.75
CA ARG A 13 1.86 -18.66 -16.47
C ARG A 13 3.28 -18.27 -16.87
N GLU A 14 3.42 -17.56 -17.97
CA GLU A 14 4.73 -17.14 -18.51
C GLU A 14 5.36 -16.01 -17.68
N ASP A 15 4.57 -15.01 -17.28
CA ASP A 15 5.07 -13.81 -16.59
C ASP A 15 4.33 -13.50 -15.29
N ASN A 16 4.58 -14.34 -14.27
CA ASN A 16 3.95 -14.20 -12.95
C ASN A 16 4.89 -13.64 -11.87
N ARG A 17 6.18 -13.50 -12.17
CA ARG A 17 7.20 -13.33 -11.12
C ARG A 17 7.30 -11.89 -10.63
N TRP A 18 6.97 -10.92 -11.47
CA TRP A 18 7.07 -9.50 -11.15
C TRP A 18 5.72 -8.81 -11.29
N ASN A 19 5.37 -7.97 -10.31
CA ASN A 19 4.16 -7.17 -10.34
C ASN A 19 4.53 -5.68 -10.27
N TRP A 20 4.57 -5.04 -11.44
CA TRP A 20 4.83 -3.61 -11.58
C TRP A 20 3.86 -2.73 -10.75
N PRO A 21 2.53 -2.95 -10.80
CA PRO A 21 1.60 -2.21 -9.96
C PRO A 21 1.90 -2.30 -8.45
N ALA A 22 2.23 -3.48 -7.94
CA ALA A 22 2.53 -3.67 -6.53
C ALA A 22 3.85 -3.00 -6.12
N PHE A 23 4.85 -2.98 -7.00
CA PHE A 23 6.11 -2.26 -6.78
C PHE A 23 5.90 -0.73 -6.67
N LEU A 24 5.17 -0.15 -7.63
CA LEU A 24 4.97 1.29 -7.72
C LEU A 24 4.01 1.77 -6.62
N PHE A 25 2.85 1.14 -6.50
CA PHE A 25 1.76 1.59 -5.64
C PHE A 25 1.73 0.94 -4.26
N GLY A 26 2.49 -0.13 -4.02
CA GLY A 26 2.64 -0.73 -2.69
C GLY A 26 1.31 -1.12 -2.06
N GLY A 27 1.03 -0.57 -0.87
CA GLY A 27 -0.22 -0.78 -0.15
C GLY A 27 -1.48 -0.37 -0.93
N TYR A 28 -1.42 0.65 -1.80
CA TYR A 28 -2.57 1.05 -2.62
C TYR A 28 -3.01 -0.05 -3.58
N TRP A 29 -2.06 -0.85 -4.09
CA TRP A 29 -2.40 -1.99 -4.95
C TRP A 29 -3.16 -3.08 -4.19
N LEU A 30 -2.76 -3.36 -2.94
CA LEU A 30 -3.45 -4.32 -2.07
C LEU A 30 -4.86 -3.85 -1.75
N LEU A 31 -5.01 -2.56 -1.45
CA LEU A 31 -6.31 -1.95 -1.18
C LEU A 31 -7.24 -2.03 -2.40
N TYR A 32 -6.75 -1.64 -3.58
CA TYR A 32 -7.54 -1.65 -4.83
C TYR A 32 -8.12 -3.04 -5.14
N ARG A 33 -7.42 -4.11 -4.77
CA ARG A 33 -7.88 -5.50 -5.00
C ARG A 33 -8.64 -6.12 -3.83
N GLY A 34 -9.03 -5.33 -2.82
CA GLY A 34 -9.77 -5.81 -1.65
C GLY A 34 -8.96 -6.73 -0.74
N MET A 35 -7.64 -6.63 -0.75
CA MET A 35 -6.73 -7.45 0.08
C MET A 35 -6.41 -6.77 1.42
N TYR A 36 -7.45 -6.44 2.19
CA TYR A 36 -7.33 -5.62 3.43
C TYR A 36 -6.45 -6.25 4.51
N LEU A 37 -6.48 -7.58 4.66
CA LEU A 37 -5.61 -8.27 5.63
C LEU A 37 -4.13 -8.12 5.26
N TYR A 38 -3.80 -8.29 3.98
CA TYR A 38 -2.42 -8.12 3.51
C TYR A 38 -1.98 -6.66 3.57
N LEU A 39 -2.89 -5.71 3.34
CA LEU A 39 -2.64 -4.29 3.58
C LEU A 39 -2.30 -4.03 5.05
N LEU A 40 -3.08 -4.57 5.98
CA LEU A 40 -2.81 -4.42 7.42
C LEU A 40 -1.42 -4.95 7.78
N LEU A 41 -1.08 -6.16 7.30
CA LEU A 41 0.25 -6.74 7.51
C LEU A 41 1.37 -5.88 6.91
N TYR A 42 1.14 -5.32 5.71
CA TYR A 42 2.08 -4.41 5.07
C TYR A 42 2.30 -3.12 5.87
N LEU A 43 1.22 -2.53 6.41
CA LEU A 43 1.29 -1.33 7.26
C LEU A 43 2.00 -1.62 8.58
N VAL A 44 1.67 -2.73 9.24
CA VAL A 44 2.33 -3.16 10.49
C VAL A 44 3.82 -3.41 10.24
N ALA A 45 4.17 -4.15 9.19
CA ALA A 45 5.58 -4.41 8.85
C ALA A 45 6.33 -3.12 8.53
N SER A 46 5.75 -2.22 7.75
CA SER A 46 6.35 -0.92 7.41
C SER A 46 6.52 -0.05 8.66
N SER A 47 5.52 -0.04 9.55
CA SER A 47 5.56 0.70 10.81
C SER A 47 6.64 0.15 11.75
N LEU A 48 6.72 -1.17 11.91
CA LEU A 48 7.75 -1.82 12.72
C LEU A 48 9.14 -1.49 12.21
N VAL A 49 9.34 -1.56 10.89
CA VAL A 49 10.63 -1.20 10.28
C VAL A 49 10.98 0.25 10.56
N MET A 50 10.07 1.20 10.38
CA MET A 50 10.36 2.61 10.66
C MET A 50 10.62 2.88 12.15
N ASN A 51 9.81 2.30 13.04
CA ASN A 51 9.89 2.54 14.48
C ASN A 51 11.04 1.78 15.16
N ILE A 52 11.57 0.71 14.55
CA ILE A 52 12.72 -0.04 15.08
C ILE A 52 14.00 0.44 14.40
N ALA A 53 14.05 0.45 13.06
CA ALA A 53 15.26 0.83 12.34
C ALA A 53 15.57 2.32 12.49
N GLY A 54 14.57 3.21 12.51
CA GLY A 54 14.79 4.65 12.65
C GLY A 54 15.56 5.02 13.92
N PRO A 55 15.07 4.65 15.12
CA PRO A 55 15.77 4.94 16.38
C PRO A 55 17.11 4.23 16.53
N LEU A 56 17.24 2.98 16.06
CA LEU A 56 18.51 2.26 16.09
C LEU A 56 19.58 2.94 15.23
N LEU A 57 19.20 3.42 14.04
CA LEU A 57 20.10 4.14 13.15
C LEU A 57 20.46 5.53 13.69
N PHE A 58 19.49 6.23 14.29
CA PHE A 58 19.70 7.54 14.91
C PHE A 58 20.61 7.47 16.15
N SER A 59 20.44 6.44 16.97
CA SER A 59 21.29 6.17 18.14
C SER A 59 22.72 5.85 17.72
N ASN A 60 22.91 5.00 16.70
CA ASN A 60 24.23 4.66 16.17
C ASN A 60 24.94 5.83 15.47
N SER A 61 24.23 6.83 14.98
CA SER A 61 24.82 8.01 14.34
C SER A 61 25.19 9.13 15.32
N GLY A 62 25.09 8.90 16.63
CA GLY A 62 25.43 9.90 17.64
C GLY A 62 24.46 11.09 17.68
N GLY A 63 23.20 10.89 17.27
CA GLY A 63 22.15 11.91 17.32
C GLY A 63 22.21 12.98 16.22
N THR A 64 23.14 12.86 15.26
CA THR A 64 23.17 13.71 14.06
C THR A 64 22.50 13.02 12.89
N PHE A 65 21.70 13.79 12.14
CA PHE A 65 21.05 13.34 10.91
C PHE A 65 22.13 13.21 9.82
N SER A 66 22.55 11.98 9.51
CA SER A 66 23.59 11.72 8.51
C SER A 66 22.99 11.26 7.18
N GLY A 67 23.68 11.55 6.06
CA GLY A 67 23.28 11.05 4.75
C GLY A 67 23.23 9.51 4.69
N GLY A 68 24.10 8.82 5.46
CA GLY A 68 24.10 7.36 5.55
C GLY A 68 22.82 6.79 6.18
N MET A 69 22.22 7.50 7.13
CA MET A 69 20.93 7.12 7.71
C MET A 69 19.82 7.18 6.65
N VAL A 70 19.78 8.25 5.86
CA VAL A 70 18.80 8.41 4.77
C VAL A 70 18.96 7.29 3.74
N VAL A 71 20.18 7.01 3.29
CA VAL A 71 20.46 5.93 2.33
C VAL A 71 20.01 4.57 2.88
N THR A 72 20.25 4.30 4.15
CA THR A 72 19.85 3.03 4.79
C THR A 72 18.33 2.88 4.83
N VAL A 73 17.61 3.91 5.29
CA VAL A 73 16.14 3.90 5.35
C VAL A 73 15.53 3.72 3.96
N LEU A 74 16.04 4.43 2.94
CA LEU A 74 15.59 4.28 1.56
C LEU A 74 15.84 2.87 1.01
N THR A 75 16.99 2.29 1.33
CA THR A 75 17.35 0.93 0.89
C THR A 75 16.42 -0.11 1.50
N VAL A 76 16.14 -0.01 2.80
CA VAL A 76 15.21 -0.92 3.49
C VAL A 76 13.80 -0.77 2.92
N TYR A 77 13.33 0.45 2.69
CA TYR A 77 12.03 0.70 2.08
C TYR A 77 11.93 0.10 0.66
N LEU A 78 12.99 0.25 -0.14
CA LEU A 78 13.06 -0.34 -1.47
C LEU A 78 13.02 -1.87 -1.42
N ALA A 79 13.72 -2.49 -0.47
CA ALA A 79 13.71 -3.93 -0.27
C ALA A 79 12.29 -4.46 0.03
N ILE A 80 11.53 -3.76 0.88
CA ILE A 80 10.13 -4.11 1.17
C ILE A 80 9.27 -4.02 -0.09
N LYS A 81 9.44 -2.97 -0.90
CA LYS A 81 8.71 -2.82 -2.17
C LYS A 81 9.02 -3.93 -3.16
N ILE A 82 10.28 -4.31 -3.31
CA ILE A 82 10.70 -5.42 -4.18
C ILE A 82 10.11 -6.74 -3.68
N GLY A 83 10.17 -7.00 -2.37
CA GLY A 83 9.57 -8.18 -1.75
C GLY A 83 8.06 -8.27 -2.02
N LEU A 84 7.36 -7.14 -1.91
CA LEU A 84 5.94 -7.07 -2.24
C LEU A 84 5.70 -7.31 -3.74
N ALA A 85 6.51 -6.72 -4.63
CA ALA A 85 6.38 -6.88 -6.08
C ALA A 85 6.49 -8.34 -6.54
N ILE A 86 7.38 -9.11 -5.93
CA ILE A 86 7.60 -10.52 -6.26
C ILE A 86 6.47 -11.40 -5.70
N THR A 87 5.99 -11.09 -4.50
CA THR A 87 4.99 -11.91 -3.79
C THR A 87 3.55 -11.57 -4.15
N ALA A 88 3.28 -10.36 -4.64
CA ALA A 88 1.96 -9.81 -4.93
C ALA A 88 1.07 -10.74 -5.75
N ASN A 89 1.58 -11.30 -6.85
CA ASN A 89 0.77 -12.17 -7.70
C ASN A 89 0.39 -13.50 -7.01
N ARG A 90 1.29 -14.04 -6.18
CA ARG A 90 1.02 -15.26 -5.40
C ARG A 90 -0.03 -14.99 -4.32
N LEU A 91 0.07 -13.87 -3.62
CA LEU A 91 -0.91 -13.44 -2.62
C LEU A 91 -2.29 -13.26 -3.24
N TYR A 92 -2.35 -12.58 -4.39
CA TYR A 92 -3.60 -12.40 -5.12
C TYR A 92 -4.21 -13.73 -5.56
N LEU A 93 -3.42 -14.64 -6.13
CA LEU A 93 -3.90 -15.96 -6.53
C LEU A 93 -4.44 -16.75 -5.33
N HIS A 94 -3.74 -16.71 -4.20
CA HIS A 94 -4.16 -17.38 -2.98
C HIS A 94 -5.51 -16.85 -2.48
N GLN A 95 -5.66 -15.52 -2.39
CA GLN A 95 -6.92 -14.88 -2.00
C GLN A 95 -8.06 -15.24 -2.96
N ALA A 96 -7.81 -15.17 -4.28
CA ALA A 96 -8.82 -15.48 -5.30
C ALA A 96 -9.28 -16.94 -5.21
N LYS A 97 -8.33 -17.89 -5.11
CA LYS A 97 -8.64 -19.32 -4.92
C LYS A 97 -9.42 -19.57 -3.63
N ARG A 98 -9.03 -18.91 -2.53
CA ARG A 98 -9.74 -19.02 -1.26
C ARG A 98 -11.19 -18.54 -1.37
N LYS A 99 -11.43 -17.36 -1.97
CA LYS A 99 -12.78 -16.82 -2.20
C LYS A 99 -13.63 -17.78 -3.05
N ILE A 100 -13.06 -18.31 -4.14
CA ILE A 100 -13.75 -19.28 -5.00
C ILE A 100 -14.06 -20.56 -4.22
N ASN A 101 -13.09 -21.16 -3.53
CA ASN A 101 -13.30 -22.40 -2.78
C ASN A 101 -14.40 -22.27 -1.70
N VAL A 102 -14.48 -21.13 -1.01
CA VAL A 102 -15.55 -20.85 -0.04
C VAL A 102 -16.93 -20.86 -0.72
N LEU A 103 -17.04 -20.33 -1.94
CA LEU A 103 -18.29 -20.37 -2.70
C LEU A 103 -18.64 -21.79 -3.18
N TYR A 104 -17.63 -22.58 -3.60
CA TYR A 104 -17.82 -24.00 -3.93
C TYR A 104 -18.31 -24.81 -2.73
N GLN A 105 -17.82 -24.52 -1.53
CA GLN A 105 -18.26 -25.16 -0.29
C GLN A 105 -19.66 -24.72 0.14
N ARG A 106 -20.01 -23.43 -0.05
CA ARG A 106 -21.31 -22.87 0.36
C ARG A 106 -22.46 -23.25 -0.58
N TYR A 107 -22.18 -23.41 -1.88
CA TYR A 107 -23.18 -23.73 -2.89
C TYR A 107 -22.79 -24.98 -3.70
N PRO A 108 -22.70 -26.17 -3.09
CA PRO A 108 -22.17 -27.36 -3.76
C PRO A 108 -23.04 -27.86 -4.93
N SER A 109 -24.36 -27.71 -4.84
CA SER A 109 -25.32 -28.25 -5.82
C SER A 109 -25.94 -27.21 -6.76
N ASP A 110 -25.57 -25.93 -6.61
CA ASP A 110 -26.12 -24.84 -7.42
C ASP A 110 -25.00 -24.12 -8.18
N PRO A 111 -24.66 -24.58 -9.40
CA PRO A 111 -23.60 -23.99 -10.20
C PRO A 111 -23.96 -22.58 -10.73
N VAL A 112 -25.25 -22.32 -11.00
CA VAL A 112 -25.71 -21.03 -11.55
C VAL A 112 -25.55 -19.93 -10.51
N THR A 113 -26.08 -20.15 -9.30
CA THR A 113 -25.91 -19.20 -8.20
C THR A 113 -24.44 -19.03 -7.83
N ARG A 114 -23.63 -20.09 -7.95
CA ARG A 114 -22.18 -20.01 -7.68
C ARG A 114 -21.47 -19.09 -8.67
N GLU A 115 -21.74 -19.24 -9.97
CA GLU A 115 -21.13 -18.40 -11.01
C GLU A 115 -21.53 -16.92 -10.82
N ASP A 116 -22.81 -16.64 -10.56
CA ASP A 116 -23.29 -15.29 -10.28
C ASP A 116 -22.60 -14.68 -9.06
N LYS A 117 -22.46 -15.44 -7.97
CA LYS A 117 -21.76 -14.98 -6.77
C LYS A 117 -20.26 -14.81 -6.99
N ILE A 118 -19.61 -15.59 -7.85
CA ILE A 118 -18.19 -15.41 -8.20
C ILE A 118 -18.00 -14.09 -8.94
N VAL A 119 -18.90 -13.76 -9.89
CA VAL A 119 -18.86 -12.50 -10.63
C VAL A 119 -19.08 -11.31 -9.70
N LEU A 120 -20.07 -11.39 -8.82
CA LEU A 120 -20.37 -10.34 -7.83
C LEU A 120 -19.27 -10.16 -6.78
N ALA A 121 -18.55 -11.24 -6.42
CA ALA A 121 -17.44 -11.20 -5.47
C ALA A 121 -16.15 -10.59 -6.05
N GLY A 122 -16.12 -10.26 -7.34
CA GLY A 122 -15.09 -9.44 -7.95
C GLY A 122 -15.18 -7.99 -7.44
N GLU A 123 -14.72 -7.74 -6.21
CA GLU A 123 -14.75 -6.46 -5.49
C GLU A 123 -13.83 -5.38 -6.12
N THR A 124 -13.98 -5.12 -7.42
CA THR A 124 -13.26 -4.04 -8.10
C THR A 124 -14.02 -2.73 -7.91
N SER A 125 -14.14 -2.27 -6.66
CA SER A 125 -14.75 -0.96 -6.37
C SER A 125 -13.70 0.14 -6.50
N LEU A 126 -13.83 1.00 -7.51
CA LEU A 126 -12.91 2.14 -7.74
C LEU A 126 -12.96 3.20 -6.63
N TYR A 127 -14.07 3.28 -5.90
CA TYR A 127 -14.33 4.35 -4.92
C TYR A 127 -13.40 4.32 -3.69
N ILE A 128 -13.14 3.13 -3.13
CA ILE A 128 -12.31 2.95 -1.92
C ILE A 128 -10.85 3.43 -2.16
N PRO A 129 -10.16 3.01 -3.23
CA PRO A 129 -8.80 3.47 -3.51
C PRO A 129 -8.70 4.95 -3.89
N ILE A 130 -9.72 5.52 -4.56
CA ILE A 130 -9.76 6.96 -4.83
C ILE A 130 -9.88 7.75 -3.52
N ALA A 131 -10.83 7.37 -2.64
CA ALA A 131 -11.00 8.00 -1.34
C ALA A 131 -9.73 7.93 -0.49
N LEU A 132 -9.04 6.77 -0.49
CA LEU A 132 -7.80 6.60 0.27
C LEU A 132 -6.58 7.28 -0.37
N ALA A 133 -6.59 7.58 -1.68
CA ALA A 133 -5.52 8.36 -2.31
C ALA A 133 -5.68 9.87 -2.08
N VAL A 134 -6.93 10.35 -2.06
CA VAL A 134 -7.25 11.77 -1.85
C VAL A 134 -7.07 12.17 -0.37
N LEU A 135 -7.41 11.28 0.56
CA LEU A 135 -7.41 11.60 1.99
C LEU A 135 -6.01 11.99 2.54
N PRO A 136 -4.90 11.30 2.23
CA PRO A 136 -3.56 11.72 2.65
C PRO A 136 -3.13 13.04 2.04
N LEU A 137 -3.53 13.32 0.78
CA LEU A 137 -3.28 14.61 0.13
C LEU A 137 -4.00 15.75 0.87
N LEU A 138 -5.26 15.54 1.24
CA LEU A 138 -6.02 16.49 2.04
C LEU A 138 -5.40 16.69 3.43
N VAL A 139 -5.00 15.61 4.10
CA VAL A 139 -4.32 15.69 5.41
C VAL A 139 -3.00 16.43 5.31
N ALA A 140 -2.18 16.15 4.29
CA ALA A 140 -0.91 16.84 4.06
C ALA A 140 -1.11 18.33 3.74
N LEU A 141 -2.15 18.67 2.98
CA LEU A 141 -2.49 20.06 2.65
C LEU A 141 -2.92 20.83 3.90
N VAL A 142 -3.81 20.25 4.72
CA VAL A 142 -4.25 20.85 5.98
C VAL A 142 -3.08 21.01 6.96
N PHE A 143 -2.28 19.95 7.12
CA PHE A 143 -1.10 19.99 7.99
C PHE A 143 -0.08 21.03 7.52
N GLY A 144 0.22 21.07 6.21
CA GLY A 144 1.12 22.05 5.60
C GLY A 144 0.62 23.49 5.74
N ALA A 145 -0.67 23.73 5.59
CA ALA A 145 -1.26 25.04 5.83
C ALA A 145 -1.14 25.44 7.31
N PHE A 146 -1.38 24.51 8.23
CA PHE A 146 -1.26 24.75 9.66
C PHE A 146 0.18 25.09 10.07
N THR A 147 1.17 24.30 9.61
CA THR A 147 2.58 24.56 9.89
C THR A 147 3.06 25.86 9.27
N TYR A 148 2.65 26.17 8.03
CA TYR A 148 2.97 27.45 7.38
C TYR A 148 2.44 28.64 8.17
N LEU A 149 1.18 28.61 8.60
CA LEU A 149 0.59 29.68 9.42
C LEU A 149 1.29 29.83 10.76
N HIS A 150 1.68 28.72 11.39
CA HIS A 150 2.42 28.74 12.64
C HIS A 150 3.80 29.41 12.47
N TYR A 151 4.55 29.02 11.44
CA TYR A 151 5.85 29.62 11.12
C TYR A 151 5.74 31.11 10.76
N TYR A 152 4.73 31.50 9.95
CA TYR A 152 4.52 32.89 9.58
C TYR A 152 4.29 33.78 10.80
N LYS A 153 3.43 33.33 11.73
CA LYS A 153 3.19 34.05 12.99
C LYS A 153 4.45 34.16 13.84
N GLN A 154 5.23 33.10 13.96
CA GLN A 154 6.46 33.12 14.74
C GLN A 154 7.47 34.14 14.19
N VAL A 155 7.70 34.13 12.87
CA VAL A 155 8.62 35.08 12.21
C VAL A 155 8.15 36.52 12.38
N GLN A 156 6.83 36.77 12.27
CA GLN A 156 6.30 38.12 12.44
C GLN A 156 6.51 38.66 13.87
N THR A 157 6.27 37.83 14.89
CA THR A 157 6.55 38.20 16.29
C THR A 157 8.04 38.50 16.51
N GLU A 158 8.94 37.71 15.92
CA GLU A 158 10.38 37.95 16.01
C GLU A 158 10.79 39.26 15.31
N ILE A 159 10.20 39.59 14.17
CA ILE A 159 10.46 40.87 13.47
C ILE A 159 9.98 42.06 14.31
N GLU A 160 8.78 41.98 14.90
CA GLU A 160 8.24 43.04 15.76
C GLU A 160 9.13 43.29 16.98
N GLN A 161 9.64 42.22 17.62
CA GLN A 161 10.58 42.33 18.75
C GLN A 161 11.95 42.92 18.39
N LEU A 162 12.39 42.80 17.13
CA LEU A 162 13.65 43.39 16.66
C LEU A 162 13.52 44.87 16.26
N GLN A 163 12.29 45.37 16.16
CA GLN A 163 11.99 46.76 15.78
C GLN A 163 11.69 47.67 16.99
N GLU A 164 11.48 47.11 18.18
CA GLU A 164 11.41 47.81 19.48
C GLU A 164 12.79 47.97 20.13
#